data_AF-A0AAN6DYF0-F1
#
_entry.id   AF-A0AAN6DYF0-F1
#
_cell.length_a   1.000
_cell.length_b   1.000
_cell.length_c   1.000
_cell.angle_alpha   90.00
_cell.angle_beta   90.00
_cell.angle_gamma   90.00
#
_symmetry.space_group_name_H-M   'P 1'
#
loop_
_entity.id
_entity.type
_entity.pdbx_description
1 polymer ?
#
loop_
_entity_poly.entity_id
_entity_poly.type
_entity_poly.pdbx_seq_one_letter_code
_entity_poly.pdbx_strand_id
1 'polypeptide(L)'
;MPSKGSFLTSATFTTGSGTLQESHTMRYSGLQREVFKLYRQCLRAASRKPETSRQHFREAAQREFRRNQDVDKKDFSAIEALLRMGSRKLELYSSPGVRDIH
;
A
#
# COMPACT_ATOMS: atom_id res chain seq x y z
N MET A 1 23.43 47.39 20.27
CA MET A 1 22.35 48.40 20.39
C MET A 1 22.54 49.38 19.24
N PRO A 2 21.54 49.81 18.43
CA PRO A 2 20.07 49.71 18.53
C PRO A 2 19.41 48.92 17.36
N SER A 3 18.30 48.19 17.57
CA SER A 3 16.87 48.53 17.33
C SER A 3 16.22 48.07 16.00
N LYS A 4 15.21 47.19 16.19
CA LYS A 4 13.84 47.20 15.61
C LYS A 4 13.73 46.90 14.10
N GLY A 5 13.02 45.87 13.63
CA GLY A 5 11.68 45.44 14.03
C GLY A 5 10.74 45.74 12.86
N SER A 6 10.65 44.81 11.90
CA SER A 6 9.73 44.89 10.75
C SER A 6 8.88 43.63 10.73
N PHE A 7 7.77 43.70 11.45
CA PHE A 7 6.63 42.82 11.22
C PHE A 7 5.65 43.65 10.43
N LEU A 8 5.23 43.13 9.26
CA LEU A 8 3.93 43.28 8.61
C LEU A 8 4.12 43.12 7.08
N THR A 9 3.91 41.89 6.59
CA THR A 9 3.41 41.66 5.23
C THR A 9 2.46 40.46 5.26
N SER A 10 1.18 40.81 5.36
CA SER A 10 0.06 40.28 4.58
C SER A 10 0.35 39.10 3.64
N ALA A 11 -0.40 38.01 3.82
CA ALA A 11 -1.16 37.39 2.74
C ALA A 11 -2.12 36.35 3.34
N THR A 12 -3.40 36.71 3.38
CA THR A 12 -4.51 35.76 3.47
C THR A 12 -4.38 34.76 2.34
N PHE A 13 -4.10 33.50 2.67
CA PHE A 13 -4.13 32.42 1.69
C PHE A 13 -5.59 32.10 1.37
N THR A 14 -6.19 32.93 0.50
CA THR A 14 -7.38 32.56 -0.25
C THR A 14 -6.92 31.81 -1.48
N THR A 15 -7.04 30.49 -1.44
CA THR A 15 -7.11 29.62 -2.62
C THR A 15 -7.94 28.44 -2.13
N GLY A 16 -9.22 28.34 -2.48
CA GLY A 16 -9.72 28.40 -3.83
C GLY A 16 -10.17 26.99 -4.17
N SER A 17 -11.50 26.84 -4.26
CA SER A 17 -12.21 25.85 -5.07
C SER A 17 -11.38 24.66 -5.56
N GLY A 18 -11.47 23.55 -4.84
CA GLY A 18 -11.07 22.24 -5.34
C GLY A 18 -12.30 21.37 -5.38
N THR A 19 -12.94 21.32 -6.55
CA THR A 19 -13.98 20.37 -6.93
C THR A 19 -13.79 19.03 -6.21
N LEU A 20 -14.73 18.67 -5.33
CA LEU A 20 -14.85 17.29 -4.88
C LEU A 20 -15.25 16.47 -6.09
N GLN A 21 -14.21 16.02 -6.80
CA GLN A 21 -14.27 14.99 -7.81
C GLN A 21 -15.04 13.84 -7.17
N GLU A 22 -16.28 13.63 -7.58
CA GLU A 22 -16.99 12.40 -7.31
C GLU A 22 -16.11 11.27 -7.84
N SER A 23 -15.38 10.64 -6.93
CA SER A 23 -14.63 9.44 -7.23
C SER A 23 -15.66 8.40 -7.62
N HIS A 24 -15.79 8.12 -8.92
CA HIS A 24 -16.52 6.94 -9.35
C HIS A 24 -15.82 5.74 -8.73
N THR A 25 -16.45 5.20 -7.69
CA THR A 25 -15.97 3.98 -7.05
C THR A 25 -16.23 2.85 -8.02
N MET A 26 -15.20 2.51 -8.81
CA MET A 26 -15.20 1.32 -9.64
C MET A 26 -15.57 0.12 -8.75
N ARG A 27 -16.73 -0.51 -9.01
CA ARG A 27 -17.20 -1.65 -8.24
C ARG A 27 -16.34 -2.86 -8.57
N TYR A 28 -15.34 -3.12 -7.72
CA TYR A 28 -14.54 -4.33 -7.81
C TYR A 28 -15.35 -5.57 -7.41
N SER A 29 -15.10 -6.70 -8.09
CA SER A 29 -15.67 -8.00 -7.72
C SER A 29 -15.22 -8.43 -6.33
N GLY A 30 -15.93 -9.38 -5.71
CA GLY A 30 -15.57 -9.90 -4.38
C GLY A 30 -14.11 -10.36 -4.34
N LEU A 31 -13.71 -11.15 -5.32
CA LEU A 31 -12.36 -11.70 -5.42
C LEU A 31 -11.29 -10.62 -5.64
N GLN A 32 -11.56 -9.61 -6.47
CA GLN A 32 -10.66 -8.46 -6.65
C GLN A 32 -10.45 -7.69 -5.35
N ARG A 33 -11.49 -7.53 -4.54
CA ARG A 33 -11.38 -6.88 -3.22
C ARG A 33 -10.49 -7.70 -2.29
N GLU A 34 -10.54 -9.02 -2.35
CA GLU A 34 -9.66 -9.89 -1.57
C GLU A 34 -8.20 -9.75 -2.00
N VAL A 35 -7.92 -9.68 -3.31
CA VAL A 35 -6.57 -9.40 -3.84
C VAL A 35 -6.04 -8.08 -3.28
N PHE A 36 -6.83 -7.01 -3.32
CA PHE A 36 -6.42 -5.72 -2.75
C PHE A 36 -6.30 -5.74 -1.22
N LYS A 37 -7.13 -6.52 -0.53
CA LYS A 37 -7.04 -6.70 0.92
C LYS A 37 -5.73 -7.39 1.29
N LEU A 38 -5.39 -8.48 0.60
CA LEU A 38 -4.14 -9.21 0.81
C LEU A 38 -2.92 -8.32 0.56
N TYR A 39 -2.90 -7.59 -0.57
CA TYR A 39 -1.81 -6.67 -0.87
C TYR A 39 -1.61 -5.62 0.24
N ARG A 40 -2.70 -5.00 0.71
CA ARG A 40 -2.65 -4.04 1.82
C ARG A 40 -2.17 -4.67 3.12
N GLN A 41 -2.54 -5.93 3.40
CA GLN A 41 -2.05 -6.64 4.57
C GLN A 41 -0.54 -6.91 4.49
N CYS A 42 -0.01 -7.27 3.31
CA CYS A 42 1.42 -7.40 3.09
C CYS A 42 2.16 -6.09 3.39
N LEU A 43 1.68 -4.96 2.90
CA LEU A 43 2.29 -3.65 3.17
C LEU A 43 2.23 -3.28 4.67
N ARG A 44 1.12 -3.59 5.35
CA ARG A 44 0.99 -3.40 6.81
C ARG A 44 1.92 -4.32 7.60
N ALA A 45 2.13 -5.55 7.16
CA ALA A 45 3.10 -6.46 7.78
C ALA A 45 4.53 -5.96 7.57
N ALA A 46 4.87 -5.50 6.36
CA ALA A 46 6.17 -4.91 6.06
C ALA A 46 6.45 -3.71 6.96
N SER A 47 5.51 -2.78 7.12
CA SER A 47 5.70 -1.60 8.00
C SER A 47 5.96 -1.92 9.47
N ARG A 48 5.58 -3.12 9.95
CA ARG A 48 5.87 -3.59 11.32
C ARG A 48 7.29 -4.14 11.48
N LYS A 49 8.02 -4.36 10.38
CA LYS A 49 9.41 -4.85 10.39
C LYS A 49 10.41 -3.70 10.63
N PRO A 50 11.67 -4.01 10.97
CA PRO A 50 12.74 -3.02 11.10
C PRO A 50 12.93 -2.22 9.80
N GLU A 51 13.35 -0.96 9.92
CA GLU A 51 13.47 -0.06 8.78
C GLU A 51 14.42 -0.55 7.68
N THR A 52 15.48 -1.27 8.08
CA THR A 52 16.46 -1.88 7.18
C THR A 52 15.85 -2.95 6.27
N SER A 53 14.92 -3.77 6.76
CA SER A 53 14.33 -4.87 5.98
C SER A 53 12.95 -4.54 5.39
N ARG A 54 12.30 -3.45 5.83
CA ARG A 54 10.99 -2.99 5.31
C ARG A 54 10.92 -2.97 3.80
N GLN A 55 11.98 -2.47 3.15
CA GLN A 55 12.02 -2.34 1.70
C GLN A 55 12.01 -3.69 1.01
N HIS A 56 12.79 -4.65 1.49
CA HIS A 56 12.81 -6.01 0.95
C HIS A 56 11.44 -6.69 1.03
N PHE A 57 10.72 -6.52 2.15
CA PHE A 57 9.35 -7.04 2.27
C PHE A 57 8.37 -6.42 1.28
N ARG A 58 8.48 -5.12 1.00
CA ARG A 58 7.65 -4.44 0.01
C ARG A 58 7.98 -4.92 -1.41
N GLU A 59 9.26 -5.02 -1.74
CA GLU A 59 9.72 -5.46 -3.06
C GLU A 59 9.35 -6.92 -3.32
N ALA A 60 9.50 -7.79 -2.33
CA ALA A 60 9.07 -9.19 -2.42
C ALA A 60 7.56 -9.28 -2.70
N ALA A 61 6.73 -8.52 -1.98
CA ALA A 61 5.30 -8.47 -2.24
C ALA A 61 5.00 -7.91 -3.65
N GLN A 62 5.61 -6.79 -4.04
CA GLN A 62 5.38 -6.22 -5.38
C GLN A 62 5.78 -7.16 -6.50
N ARG A 63 6.93 -7.84 -6.37
CA ARG A 63 7.43 -8.82 -7.35
C ARG A 63 6.45 -9.97 -7.54
N GLU A 64 5.91 -10.53 -6.46
CA GLU A 64 4.94 -11.62 -6.52
C GLU A 64 3.62 -11.17 -7.18
N PHE A 65 3.12 -9.98 -6.86
CA PHE A 65 1.89 -9.47 -7.47
C PHE A 65 2.09 -9.12 -8.96
N ARG A 66 3.24 -8.52 -9.32
CA ARG A 66 3.58 -8.24 -10.73
C ARG A 66 3.73 -9.52 -11.55
N ARG A 67 4.36 -10.56 -10.99
CA ARG A 67 4.52 -11.86 -11.67
C ARG A 67 3.18 -12.49 -12.05
N ASN A 68 2.13 -12.25 -11.27
CA ASN A 68 0.80 -12.82 -11.49
C ASN A 68 -0.19 -11.79 -12.08
N GLN A 69 0.30 -10.66 -12.61
CA GLN A 69 -0.56 -9.59 -13.13
C GLN A 69 -1.29 -10.00 -14.41
N ASP A 70 -0.72 -10.93 -15.18
CA ASP A 70 -1.24 -11.38 -16.48
C ASP A 70 -2.26 -12.53 -16.36
N VAL A 71 -2.57 -12.98 -15.14
CA VAL A 71 -3.62 -13.98 -14.91
C VAL A 71 -4.97 -13.43 -15.37
N ASP A 72 -5.73 -14.23 -16.12
CA ASP A 72 -7.05 -13.83 -16.57
C ASP A 72 -7.95 -13.53 -15.37
N LYS A 73 -8.62 -12.39 -15.40
CA LYS A 73 -9.58 -11.94 -14.37
C LYS A 73 -10.77 -12.90 -14.21
N LYS A 74 -11.02 -13.75 -15.20
CA LYS A 74 -12.06 -14.78 -15.21
C LYS A 74 -11.58 -16.14 -14.67
N ASP A 75 -10.28 -16.34 -14.50
CA ASP A 75 -9.74 -17.55 -13.91
C ASP A 75 -9.83 -17.48 -12.38
N PHE A 76 -11.04 -17.62 -11.87
CA PHE A 76 -11.32 -17.52 -10.44
C PHE A 76 -10.56 -18.57 -9.63
N SER A 77 -10.39 -19.78 -10.16
CA SER A 77 -9.67 -20.87 -9.50
C SER A 77 -8.18 -20.56 -9.34
N ALA A 78 -7.53 -20.03 -10.37
CA ALA A 78 -6.13 -19.61 -10.26
C ALA A 78 -5.97 -18.45 -9.27
N ILE A 79 -6.84 -17.44 -9.33
CA ILE A 79 -6.79 -16.30 -8.40
C ILE A 79 -7.00 -16.75 -6.95
N GLU A 80 -7.95 -17.65 -6.69
CA GLU A 80 -8.15 -18.22 -5.36
C GLU A 80 -6.92 -19.00 -4.86
N ALA A 81 -6.30 -19.81 -5.72
CA ALA A 81 -5.09 -20.54 -5.35
C ALA A 81 -3.96 -19.56 -4.96
N LEU A 82 -3.77 -18.50 -5.74
CA LEU A 82 -2.80 -17.44 -5.47
C LEU A 82 -3.12 -16.70 -4.16
N LEU A 83 -4.39 -16.40 -3.89
CA LEU A 83 -4.82 -15.78 -2.62
C LEU A 83 -4.51 -16.67 -1.42
N ARG A 84 -4.80 -17.98 -1.52
CA ARG A 84 -4.48 -18.95 -0.46
C ARG A 84 -2.97 -19.03 -0.21
N MET A 85 -2.18 -19.14 -1.29
CA MET A 85 -0.72 -19.18 -1.20
C MET A 85 -0.14 -17.90 -0.59
N GLY A 86 -0.59 -16.74 -1.06
CA GLY A 86 -0.13 -15.44 -0.56
C GLY A 86 -0.49 -15.21 0.90
N SER A 87 -1.68 -15.63 1.33
CA SER A 87 -2.10 -15.56 2.74
C SER A 87 -1.21 -16.42 3.64
N ARG A 88 -0.87 -17.64 3.21
CA ARG A 88 0.06 -18.51 3.96
C ARG A 88 1.47 -17.92 4.04
N LYS A 89 1.99 -17.36 2.94
CA LYS A 89 3.29 -16.65 2.95
C LYS A 89 3.26 -15.45 3.91
N LEU A 90 2.18 -14.66 3.89
CA LEU A 90 2.03 -13.50 4.76
C LEU A 90 2.02 -13.89 6.24
N GLU A 91 1.33 -14.96 6.61
CA GLU A 91 1.30 -15.49 7.98
C GLU A 91 2.72 -15.85 8.45
N LEU A 92 3.47 -16.58 7.62
CA LEU A 92 4.86 -16.94 7.89
C LEU A 92 5.75 -15.69 8.09
N TYR A 93 5.66 -14.73 7.18
CA TYR A 93 6.47 -13.50 7.25
C TYR A 93 6.02 -12.56 8.37
N SER A 94 4.77 -12.63 8.81
CA SER A 94 4.29 -11.85 9.96
C SER A 94 4.81 -12.38 11.29
N SER A 95 5.38 -13.60 11.34
CA SER A 95 6.01 -14.15 12.54
C SER A 95 7.19 -13.25 13.01
N PRO A 96 7.36 -13.02 14.33
CA PRO A 96 8.44 -12.19 14.87
C PRO A 96 9.84 -12.77 14.61
N GLY A 97 9.94 -14.07 14.31
CA GLY A 97 11.22 -14.72 13.99
C GLY A 97 11.78 -14.35 12.61
N VAL A 98 10.94 -13.94 11.67
CA VAL A 98 11.37 -13.56 10.32
C VAL A 98 11.74 -12.08 10.32
N ARG A 99 13.03 -11.78 10.40
CA ARG A 99 13.54 -10.40 10.50
C ARG A 99 13.91 -9.78 9.16
N ASP A 100 14.23 -10.61 8.16
CA ASP A 100 14.57 -10.18 6.81
C ASP A 100 14.25 -11.26 5.79
N ILE A 101 14.05 -10.85 4.54
CA ILE A 101 13.89 -11.71 3.36
C ILE A 101 14.70 -11.10 2.22
N HIS A 102 15.44 -11.93 1.49
CA HIS A 102 16.17 -11.54 0.28
C HIS A 102 15.41 -12.01 -0.96
#